data_AF-A0A831SG75-F1
#
_entry.id   AF-A0A831SG75-F1
#
_cell.length_a   1.000
_cell.length_b   1.000
_cell.length_c   1.000
_cell.angle_alpha   90.00
_cell.angle_beta   90.00
_cell.angle_gamma   90.00
#
_symmetry.space_group_name_H-M   'P 1'
#
loop_
_entity.id
_entity.type
_entity.pdbx_description
1 polymer ?
#
loop_
_entity_poly.entity_id
_entity_poly.type
_entity_poly.pdbx_seq_one_letter_code
_entity_poly.pdbx_strand_id
1 'polypeptide(L)'
;MYPNGLLLALIIGIFFGFVISAPGAVNIQGGARRFELGRIASAGPLANIIVGTVSLIGYLTLGTDSSLGLILGFVCMINLFLGTFNLLPFDPLDGKKIMVWNAMVWALLFIIAVILLTIYSTRIIIPGFRF
;
A
#
# COMPACT_ATOMS: atom_id res chain seq x y z
N MET A 1 -11.39 16.07 16.25
CA MET A 1 -11.02 14.70 16.64
C MET A 1 -11.93 13.75 15.86
N TYR A 2 -11.40 12.70 15.23
CA TYR A 2 -12.22 11.72 14.48
C TYR A 2 -12.67 10.60 15.43
N PRO A 3 -13.95 10.56 15.89
CA PRO A 3 -14.41 9.61 16.90
C PRO A 3 -14.25 8.15 16.45
N ASN A 4 -14.40 7.91 15.15
CA ASN A 4 -14.31 6.58 14.55
C ASN A 4 -12.88 6.01 14.58
N GLY A 5 -11.85 6.87 14.46
CA GLY A 5 -10.45 6.44 14.57
C GLY A 5 -10.08 6.02 15.99
N LEU A 6 -10.65 6.72 16.98
CA LEU A 6 -10.52 6.35 18.39
C LEU A 6 -11.20 5.01 18.68
N LEU A 7 -12.42 4.81 18.16
CA LEU A 7 -13.15 3.54 18.31
C LEU A 7 -12.38 2.37 17.68
N LEU A 8 -11.81 2.56 16.49
CA LEU A 8 -11.01 1.54 15.82
C LEU A 8 -9.73 1.22 16.61
N ALA A 9 -9.02 2.24 17.08
CA ALA A 9 -7.82 2.07 17.90
C ALA A 9 -8.14 1.33 19.23
N LEU A 10 -9.31 1.61 19.82
CA LEU A 10 -9.80 0.92 21.01
C LEU A 10 -10.09 -0.57 20.73
N ILE A 11 -10.78 -0.87 19.63
CA ILE A 11 -11.08 -2.25 19.23
C ILE A 11 -9.79 -3.02 18.98
N ILE A 12 -8.85 -2.46 18.21
CA ILE A 12 -7.56 -3.10 17.93
C ILE A 12 -6.77 -3.35 19.23
N GLY A 13 -6.75 -2.37 20.14
CA GLY A 13 -6.10 -2.51 21.43
C GLY A 13 -6.66 -3.64 22.29
N ILE A 14 -7.99 -3.80 22.33
CA ILE A 14 -8.65 -4.85 23.11
C ILE A 14 -8.34 -6.24 22.56
N PHE A 15 -8.35 -6.42 21.24
CA PHE A 15 -8.20 -7.76 20.63
C PHE A 15 -6.75 -8.19 20.40
N PHE A 16 -5.85 -7.25 20.13
CA PHE A 16 -4.49 -7.56 19.69
C PHE A 16 -3.40 -7.11 20.67
N GLY A 17 -3.75 -6.41 21.76
CA GLY A 17 -2.82 -6.03 22.83
C GLY A 17 -1.83 -4.91 22.46
N PHE A 18 -1.93 -4.35 21.25
CA PHE A 18 -1.18 -3.18 20.82
C PHE A 18 -2.12 -2.15 20.20
N VAL A 19 -1.88 -0.87 20.47
CA VAL A 19 -2.67 0.25 19.94
C VAL A 19 -1.81 1.03 18.95
N ILE A 20 -2.20 1.02 17.67
CA ILE A 20 -1.64 1.92 16.67
C ILE A 20 -2.51 3.16 16.63
N SER A 21 -2.22 4.10 17.54
CA SER A 21 -2.73 5.46 17.48
C SER A 21 -1.82 6.25 16.55
N ALA A 22 -2.31 6.70 15.40
CA ALA A 22 -1.63 7.69 14.57
C ALA A 22 -2.00 9.08 15.10
N PRO A 23 -1.17 9.72 15.96
CA PRO A 23 -1.49 11.01 16.53
C PRO A 23 -0.95 12.07 15.58
N GLY A 24 -1.82 12.68 14.78
CA GLY A 24 -1.34 13.71 13.86
C GLY A 24 -2.29 14.03 12.73
N ALA A 25 -3.54 14.33 13.03
CA ALA A 25 -4.30 15.18 12.12
C ALA A 25 -3.76 16.60 12.24
N VAL A 26 -2.66 16.90 11.54
CA VAL A 26 -2.27 18.29 11.26
C VAL A 26 -3.36 18.81 10.33
N ASN A 27 -4.39 19.41 10.92
CA ASN A 27 -5.44 20.07 10.15
C ASN A 27 -4.82 21.31 9.51
N ILE A 28 -4.40 21.18 8.25
CA ILE A 28 -4.05 22.31 7.41
C ILE A 28 -5.38 23.03 7.11
N GLN A 29 -5.68 24.04 7.93
CA GLN A 29 -6.83 24.90 7.76
C GLN A 29 -6.51 25.90 6.65
N GLY A 30 -6.70 25.45 5.43
CA GLY A 30 -6.53 26.22 4.20
C GLY A 30 -7.01 25.32 3.09
N GLY A 31 -7.98 25.78 2.29
CA GLY A 31 -8.66 24.97 1.29
C GLY A 31 -7.69 24.41 0.27
N ALA A 32 -7.07 23.26 0.57
CA ALA A 32 -6.33 22.49 -0.39
C ALA A 32 -7.33 22.10 -1.47
N ARG A 33 -7.19 22.71 -2.65
CA ARG A 33 -8.05 22.38 -3.80
C ARG A 33 -8.02 20.87 -3.93
N ARG A 34 -9.19 20.24 -4.08
CA ARG A 34 -9.35 18.78 -4.22
C ARG A 34 -8.32 18.14 -5.18
N PHE A 35 -7.87 18.91 -6.15
CA PHE A 35 -6.80 18.58 -7.09
C PHE A 35 -5.42 18.33 -6.47
N GLU A 36 -4.97 19.18 -5.54
CA GLU A 36 -3.66 19.04 -4.89
C GLU A 36 -3.65 17.83 -3.95
N LEU A 37 -4.75 17.63 -3.22
CA LEU A 37 -4.93 16.48 -2.32
C LEU A 37 -4.88 15.15 -3.10
N GLY A 38 -5.48 15.08 -4.29
CA GLY A 38 -5.42 13.90 -5.14
C GLY A 38 -4.00 13.58 -5.63
N ARG A 39 -3.25 14.60 -6.05
CA ARG A 39 -1.84 14.42 -6.47
C ARG A 39 -0.96 13.97 -5.31
N ILE A 40 -1.09 14.59 -4.14
CA ILE A 40 -0.33 14.21 -2.95
C ILE A 40 -0.69 12.78 -2.52
N ALA A 41 -1.98 12.44 -2.50
CA ALA A 41 -2.45 11.10 -2.18
C ALA A 41 -1.93 10.05 -3.17
N SER A 42 -1.77 10.39 -4.46
CA SER A 42 -1.21 9.48 -5.47
C SER A 42 0.29 9.20 -5.31
N ALA A 43 1.05 10.10 -4.68
CA ALA A 43 2.49 9.95 -4.53
C ALA A 43 2.87 8.76 -3.63
N GLY A 44 2.07 8.48 -2.59
CA GLY A 44 2.29 7.34 -1.69
C GLY A 44 2.19 5.99 -2.41
N PRO A 45 1.04 5.65 -3.02
CA PRO A 45 0.89 4.44 -3.82
C PRO A 45 1.89 4.33 -4.97
N LEU A 46 2.22 5.45 -5.63
CA LEU A 46 3.21 5.46 -6.71
C LEU A 46 4.61 5.06 -6.22
N ALA A 47 5.05 5.61 -5.09
CA ALA A 47 6.34 5.24 -4.49
C ALA A 47 6.38 3.74 -4.15
N ASN A 48 5.31 3.21 -3.57
CA ASN A 48 5.18 1.78 -3.27
C ASN A 48 5.23 0.91 -4.53
N ILE A 49 4.57 1.30 -5.62
CA ILE A 49 4.64 0.59 -6.90
C ILE A 49 6.06 0.60 -7.45
N ILE A 50 6.76 1.73 -7.40
CA ILE A 50 8.14 1.86 -7.90
C ILE A 50 9.09 0.96 -7.11
N VAL A 51 9.08 1.05 -5.78
CA VAL A 51 9.93 0.23 -4.91
C VAL A 51 9.58 -1.25 -5.11
N GLY A 52 8.29 -1.59 -5.12
CA GLY A 52 7.82 -2.95 -5.37
C GLY A 52 8.31 -3.51 -6.71
N THR A 53 8.29 -2.70 -7.77
CA THR A 53 8.73 -3.10 -9.11
C THR A 53 10.25 -3.33 -9.16
N VAL A 54 11.04 -2.40 -8.60
CA VAL A 54 12.51 -2.53 -8.57
C VAL A 54 12.92 -3.76 -7.76
N SER A 55 12.31 -3.97 -6.60
CA SER A 55 12.55 -5.16 -5.77
C SER A 55 12.08 -6.44 -6.44
N LEU A 56 10.98 -6.41 -7.21
CA LEU A 56 10.51 -7.56 -7.99
C LEU A 56 11.53 -7.96 -9.06
N ILE A 57 12.06 -7.00 -9.81
CA ILE A 57 13.10 -7.26 -10.82
C ILE A 57 14.33 -7.89 -10.16
N GLY A 58 14.79 -7.33 -9.04
CA GLY A 58 15.92 -7.87 -8.29
C GLY A 58 15.66 -9.27 -7.71
N TYR A 59 14.45 -9.55 -7.26
CA TYR A 59 14.04 -10.88 -6.79
C TYR A 59 14.06 -11.90 -7.94
N LEU A 60 13.57 -11.52 -9.12
CA LEU A 60 13.54 -12.41 -10.30
C LEU A 60 14.94 -12.72 -10.86
N THR A 61 15.93 -11.84 -10.66
CA THR A 61 17.30 -12.06 -11.12
C THR A 61 18.14 -12.86 -10.12
N LEU A 62 17.98 -12.63 -8.82
CA LEU A 62 18.79 -13.28 -7.76
C LEU A 62 18.19 -14.60 -7.26
N GLY A 63 16.88 -14.80 -7.42
CA GLY A 63 16.18 -16.00 -6.96
C GLY A 63 16.14 -16.14 -5.44
N THR A 64 15.63 -17.27 -4.95
CA THR A 64 15.49 -17.57 -3.51
C THR A 64 16.76 -18.11 -2.86
N ASP A 65 17.75 -18.51 -3.67
CA ASP A 65 18.98 -19.15 -3.18
C ASP A 65 19.96 -18.15 -2.55
N SER A 66 19.79 -16.85 -2.86
CA SER A 66 20.56 -15.76 -2.28
C SER A 66 19.83 -15.10 -1.13
N SER A 67 20.54 -14.78 -0.04
CA SER A 67 20.02 -14.00 1.09
C SER A 67 19.51 -12.62 0.65
N LEU A 68 20.14 -12.00 -0.35
CA LEU A 68 19.70 -10.74 -0.94
C LEU A 68 18.37 -10.91 -1.69
N GLY A 69 18.19 -12.03 -2.37
CA GLY A 69 16.93 -12.35 -3.05
C GLY A 69 15.76 -12.47 -2.07
N LEU A 70 15.96 -13.15 -0.93
CA LEU A 70 14.94 -13.22 0.12
C LEU A 70 14.56 -11.83 0.68
N ILE A 71 15.55 -10.97 0.93
CA ILE A 71 15.31 -9.60 1.41
C ILE A 71 14.52 -8.80 0.37
N LEU A 72 14.92 -8.87 -0.91
CA LEU A 72 14.22 -8.18 -1.99
C LEU A 72 12.80 -8.71 -2.19
N GLY A 73 12.61 -10.02 -2.05
CA GLY A 73 11.30 -10.64 -2.02
C GLY A 73 10.43 -10.04 -0.93
N PHE A 74 10.93 -9.96 0.31
CA PHE A 74 10.17 -9.39 1.42
C PHE A 74 9.86 -7.88 1.24
N VAL A 75 10.82 -7.09 0.77
CA VAL A 75 10.62 -5.66 0.46
C VAL A 75 9.57 -5.50 -0.64
N CYS A 76 9.61 -6.34 -1.67
CA CYS A 76 8.62 -6.37 -2.75
C CYS A 76 7.21 -6.65 -2.20
N MET A 77 7.07 -7.67 -1.34
CA MET A 77 5.79 -8.02 -0.69
C MET A 77 5.15 -6.81 -0.02
N ILE A 78 5.90 -6.17 0.88
CA ILE A 78 5.42 -5.09 1.72
C ILE A 78 4.97 -3.91 0.86
N ASN A 79 5.80 -3.52 -0.12
CA ASN A 79 5.52 -2.37 -0.96
C ASN A 79 4.32 -2.61 -1.89
N LEU A 80 4.25 -3.77 -2.56
CA LEU A 80 3.11 -4.07 -3.43
C LEU A 80 1.81 -4.22 -2.63
N PHE A 81 1.87 -4.81 -1.44
CA PHE A 81 0.72 -4.91 -0.54
C PHE A 81 0.25 -3.54 -0.05
N LEU A 82 1.14 -2.71 0.50
CA LEU A 82 0.82 -1.35 0.96
C LEU A 82 0.33 -0.46 -0.18
N GLY A 83 0.96 -0.53 -1.35
CA GLY A 83 0.55 0.22 -2.54
C GLY A 83 -0.86 -0.14 -3.00
N THR A 84 -1.15 -1.45 -3.08
CA THR A 84 -2.49 -1.94 -3.45
C THR A 84 -3.53 -1.58 -2.40
N PHE A 85 -3.20 -1.75 -1.11
CA PHE A 85 -4.10 -1.43 -0.01
C PHE A 85 -4.45 0.07 0.03
N ASN A 86 -3.46 0.95 -0.14
CA ASN A 86 -3.68 2.39 -0.16
C ASN A 86 -4.51 2.85 -1.37
N LEU A 87 -4.59 2.06 -2.44
CA LEU A 87 -5.44 2.36 -3.60
C LEU A 87 -6.88 1.86 -3.46
N LEU A 88 -7.25 1.14 -2.39
CA LEU A 88 -8.64 0.74 -2.20
C LEU A 88 -9.56 1.97 -2.06
N PRO A 89 -10.77 1.95 -2.66
CA PRO A 89 -11.67 3.11 -2.71
C PRO A 89 -12.47 3.30 -1.41
N PHE A 90 -11.84 3.15 -0.25
CA PHE A 90 -12.45 3.30 1.08
C PHE A 90 -11.81 4.45 1.86
N ASP A 91 -12.59 5.17 2.66
CA ASP A 91 -12.00 6.08 3.67
C ASP A 91 -11.44 5.24 4.83
N PRO A 92 -10.29 5.62 5.44
CA PRO A 92 -9.49 6.84 5.25
C PRO A 92 -8.35 6.73 4.20
N LEU A 93 -8.39 5.73 3.32
CA LEU A 93 -7.29 5.40 2.39
C LEU A 93 -7.16 6.42 1.25
N ASP A 94 -5.97 6.46 0.66
CA ASP A 94 -5.66 7.42 -0.41
C ASP A 94 -6.41 7.16 -1.71
N GLY A 95 -6.82 5.92 -1.97
CA GLY A 95 -7.56 5.49 -3.15
C GLY A 95 -8.85 6.28 -3.35
N LYS A 96 -9.59 6.55 -2.27
CA LYS A 96 -10.80 7.39 -2.35
C LYS A 96 -10.48 8.82 -2.79
N LYS A 97 -9.41 9.42 -2.25
CA LYS A 97 -8.99 10.79 -2.60
C LYS A 97 -8.55 10.87 -4.07
N ILE A 98 -7.80 9.87 -4.54
CA ILE A 98 -7.35 9.78 -5.94
C ILE A 98 -8.54 9.57 -6.87
N MET A 99 -9.49 8.70 -6.51
CA MET A 99 -10.69 8.44 -7.31
C MET A 99 -11.58 9.68 -7.46
N VAL A 100 -11.76 10.47 -6.37
CA VAL A 100 -12.49 11.74 -6.41
C VAL A 100 -11.76 12.80 -7.25
N TRP A 101 -10.43 12.75 -7.31
CA TRP A 101 -9.63 13.65 -8.12
C TRP A 101 -9.63 13.27 -9.61
N ASN A 102 -9.32 12.01 -9.91
CA ASN A 102 -9.29 11.45 -11.25
C ASN A 102 -9.46 9.92 -11.20
N ALA A 103 -10.65 9.45 -11.54
CA ALA A 103 -10.99 8.03 -11.56
C ALA A 103 -10.15 7.21 -12.55
N MET A 104 -9.71 7.79 -13.67
CA MET A 104 -8.84 7.11 -14.63
C MET A 104 -7.44 6.87 -14.05
N VAL A 105 -6.86 7.87 -13.39
CA VAL A 105 -5.54 7.74 -12.74
C VAL A 105 -5.61 6.71 -11.62
N TRP A 106 -6.68 6.75 -10.81
CA TRP A 106 -6.92 5.74 -9.78
C TRP A 106 -7.00 4.32 -10.38
N ALA A 107 -7.81 4.12 -11.42
CA ALA A 107 -7.99 2.81 -12.05
C ALA A 107 -6.68 2.29 -12.64
N LEU A 108 -5.90 3.14 -13.32
CA LEU A 108 -4.59 2.77 -13.86
C LEU A 108 -3.62 2.33 -12.76
N LEU A 109 -3.48 3.12 -11.69
CA LEU A 109 -2.60 2.78 -10.56
C LEU A 109 -3.05 1.48 -9.88
N PHE A 110 -4.35 1.31 -9.67
CA PHE A 110 -4.91 0.11 -9.02
C PHE A 110 -4.68 -1.15 -9.86
N ILE A 111 -4.94 -1.08 -11.17
CA ILE A 111 -4.70 -2.19 -12.10
C ILE A 111 -3.21 -2.57 -12.10
N ILE A 112 -2.31 -1.58 -12.20
CA ILE A 112 -0.85 -1.83 -12.17
C ILE A 112 -0.45 -2.51 -10.85
N ALA A 113 -0.92 -1.99 -9.71
CA ALA A 113 -0.60 -2.54 -8.40
C ALA A 113 -1.08 -4.00 -8.25
N VAL A 114 -2.32 -4.29 -8.67
CA VAL A 114 -2.89 -5.64 -8.64
C VAL A 114 -2.16 -6.60 -9.58
N ILE A 115 -1.81 -6.17 -10.79
CA ILE A 115 -1.02 -6.98 -11.73
C ILE A 115 0.33 -7.34 -11.12
N LEU A 116 1.06 -6.35 -10.58
CA LEU A 116 2.36 -6.59 -9.96
C LEU A 116 2.24 -7.53 -8.74
N LEU A 117 1.23 -7.34 -7.90
CA LEU A 117 0.98 -8.22 -6.76
C LEU A 117 0.64 -9.66 -7.18
N THR A 118 -0.10 -9.81 -8.28
CA THR A 118 -0.44 -11.13 -8.86
C THR A 118 0.80 -11.80 -9.46
N ILE A 119 1.65 -11.05 -10.15
CA ILE A 119 2.94 -11.56 -10.65
C ILE A 119 3.82 -12.00 -9.47
N TYR A 120 3.94 -11.16 -8.44
CA TYR A 120 4.73 -11.49 -7.27
C TYR A 120 4.22 -12.75 -6.55
N SER A 121 2.91 -12.85 -6.30
CA SER A 121 2.30 -14.01 -5.63
C SER A 121 2.39 -15.30 -6.45
N THR A 122 2.31 -15.24 -7.78
CA THR A 122 2.51 -16.44 -8.63
C THR A 122 3.97 -16.87 -8.73
N ARG A 123 4.92 -15.95 -8.50
CA ARG A 123 6.37 -16.22 -8.50
C ARG A 123 6.91 -16.59 -7.12
N ILE A 124 6.19 -16.25 -6.05
CA ILE A 124 6.30 -16.91 -4.76
C ILE A 124 5.54 -18.22 -4.84
N ILE A 125 6.16 -19.18 -5.51
CA ILE A 125 6.02 -20.56 -5.08
C ILE A 125 6.72 -20.59 -3.73
N ILE A 126 5.96 -20.53 -2.65
CA ILE A 126 6.46 -20.87 -1.31
C ILE A 126 7.22 -22.19 -1.49
N PRO A 127 8.54 -22.25 -1.27
CA PRO A 127 9.29 -23.50 -1.36
C PRO A 127 8.92 -24.38 -0.16
N GLY A 128 7.69 -24.88 -0.15
CA GLY A 128 7.05 -25.55 0.99
C GLY A 128 5.56 -25.87 0.82
N PHE A 129 4.84 -25.29 -0.15
CA PHE A 129 3.46 -25.68 -0.46
C PHE A 129 3.34 -26.16 -1.91
N ARG A 130 3.77 -27.41 -2.12
CA ARG A 130 3.31 -28.25 -3.22
C ARG A 130 2.42 -29.33 -2.59
N PHE A 131 1.13 -29.34 -2.92
CA PHE A 131 0.35 -30.57 -2.85
C PHE A 131 0.54 -31.33 -4.16
#